data_AF-A0A9Q2LBB7-F1
#
_entry.id   AF-A0A9Q2LBB7-F1
#
_cell.length_a   1.000
_cell.length_b   1.000
_cell.length_c   1.000
_cell.angle_alpha   90.00
_cell.angle_beta   90.00
_cell.angle_gamma   90.00
#
_symmetry.space_group_name_H-M   'P 1'
#
loop_
_entity.id
_entity.type
_entity.pdbx_description
1 polymer ?
#
loop_
_entity_poly.entity_id
_entity_poly.type
_entity_poly.pdbx_seq_one_letter_code
_entity_poly.pdbx_strand_id
1 'polypeptide(L)' 'GIWLERLQQVYESAVWLNPMAEKHWEYTPSTQIIQQIFAERMYPLTIEGLDGAMKELSRV' A
#
# COMPACT_ATOMS: atom_id res chain seq x y z
N GLY A 1 10.30 -2.42 -8.14
CA GLY A 1 10.40 -1.47 -9.26
C GLY A 1 11.09 -0.21 -8.79
N ILE A 2 12.15 0.22 -9.47
CA ILE A 2 13.15 1.18 -8.95
C ILE A 2 12.54 2.49 -8.44
N TRP A 3 11.52 3.04 -9.11
CA TRP A 3 10.94 4.33 -8.71
C TRP A 3 10.07 4.25 -7.45
N LEU A 4 9.29 3.18 -7.26
CA LEU A 4 8.47 3.00 -6.06
C LEU A 4 9.33 2.69 -4.83
N GLU A 5 10.39 1.90 -5.02
CA GLU A 5 11.39 1.64 -3.96
C GLU A 5 12.06 2.94 -3.51
N ARG A 6 12.45 3.82 -4.45
CA ARG A 6 12.98 5.15 -4.11
C ARG A 6 11.97 6.01 -3.37
N LEU A 7 10.69 5.96 -3.75
CA LEU A 7 9.63 6.71 -3.08
C LEU A 7 9.49 6.27 -1.61
N GLN A 8 9.53 4.95 -1.35
CA GLN A 8 9.51 4.40 0.00
C GLN A 8 10.77 4.81 0.81
N GLN A 9 11.93 4.95 0.15
CA GLN A 9 13.15 5.42 0.81
C GLN A 9 13.13 6.92 1.14
N VAL A 10 12.45 7.74 0.34
CA VAL A 10 12.37 9.20 0.54
C VAL A 10 11.30 9.58 1.56
N TYR A 11 10.16 8.89 1.53
CA TYR A 11 9.03 9.16 2.42
C TYR A 11 8.92 8.04 3.46
N GLU A 12 9.28 8.36 4.70
CA GLU A 12 9.22 7.43 5.83
C GLU A 12 7.78 6.96 6.10
N SER A 13 6.82 7.90 5.99
CA SER A 13 5.39 7.67 6.07
C SER A 13 4.76 7.64 4.68
N ALA A 14 4.55 6.44 4.14
CA ALA A 14 3.91 6.22 2.85
C ALA A 14 3.06 4.94 2.88
N VAL A 15 1.90 5.01 2.23
CA VAL A 15 0.94 3.89 2.08
C VAL A 15 0.50 3.80 0.63
N TRP A 16 0.06 2.61 0.22
CA TRP A 16 -0.51 2.40 -1.11
C TRP A 16 -2.02 2.09 -1.02
N LEU A 17 -2.83 2.86 -1.74
CA LEU A 17 -4.27 2.62 -1.85
C LEU A 17 -4.56 1.79 -3.11
N ASN A 18 -5.14 0.61 -2.92
CA ASN A 18 -5.51 -0.27 -4.02
C ASN A 18 -7.02 -0.15 -4.32
N PRO A 19 -7.43 0.24 -5.54
CA PRO A 19 -8.84 0.29 -5.93
C PRO A 19 -9.49 -1.09 -6.00
N MET A 20 -8.71 -2.18 -6.08
CA MET A 20 -9.22 -3.54 -6.04
C MET A 20 -9.44 -4.00 -4.61
N ALA A 21 -10.54 -4.72 -4.36
CA ALA A 21 -10.79 -5.37 -3.08
C ALA A 21 -9.67 -6.38 -2.73
N GLU A 22 -9.29 -6.45 -1.45
CA GLU A 22 -8.17 -7.28 -0.95
C GLU A 22 -8.20 -8.73 -1.42
N LYS A 23 -9.40 -9.33 -1.46
CA LYS A 23 -9.60 -10.71 -1.93
C LYS A 23 -9.06 -10.96 -3.35
N HIS A 24 -8.85 -9.92 -4.16
CA HIS A 24 -8.35 -10.05 -5.53
C HIS A 24 -6.85 -9.80 -5.66
N TRP A 25 -6.16 -9.38 -4.59
CA TRP A 25 -4.75 -8.99 -4.66
C TRP A 25 -3.82 -10.15 -5.03
N GLU A 26 -4.15 -11.36 -4.58
CA GLU A 26 -3.38 -12.57 -4.88
C GLU A 26 -3.46 -12.99 -6.36
N TYR A 27 -4.51 -12.58 -7.06
CA TYR A 27 -4.75 -12.97 -8.46
C TYR A 27 -4.03 -12.09 -9.47
N THR A 28 -3.42 -10.99 -9.02
CA THR A 28 -2.78 -10.01 -9.91
C THR A 28 -1.29 -9.89 -9.61
N PRO A 29 -0.40 -10.38 -10.50
CA PRO A 29 1.05 -10.38 -10.26
C PRO A 29 1.64 -9.00 -9.94
N SER A 30 1.14 -7.95 -10.58
CA SER A 30 1.58 -6.57 -10.29
C SER A 30 1.22 -6.12 -8.87
N THR A 31 0.11 -6.60 -8.31
CA THR A 31 -0.29 -6.28 -6.94
C THR A 31 0.66 -6.91 -5.93
N GLN A 32 1.11 -8.15 -6.17
CA GLN A 32 2.11 -8.81 -5.33
C GLN A 32 3.45 -8.04 -5.32
N ILE A 33 3.88 -7.55 -6.48
CA ILE A 33 5.10 -6.72 -6.58
C ILE A 33 4.94 -5.44 -5.75
N ILE A 34 3.80 -4.75 -5.85
CA ILE A 34 3.55 -3.53 -5.06
C ILE A 34 3.50 -3.86 -3.56
N GLN A 35 2.88 -4.97 -3.18
CA GLN A 35 2.81 -5.41 -1.78
C GLN A 35 4.18 -5.65 -1.16
N GLN A 36 5.11 -6.24 -1.92
CA GLN A 36 6.50 -6.40 -1.50
C GLN A 36 7.21 -5.05 -1.30
N ILE A 37 6.93 -4.06 -2.14
CA ILE A 37 7.55 -2.73 -2.06
C ILE A 37 7.01 -1.94 -0.85
N PHE A 38 5.71 -2.03 -0.57
CA PHE A 38 5.06 -1.29 0.51
C PHE A 38 5.05 -2.03 1.86
N ALA A 39 5.60 -3.25 1.93
CA ALA A 39 5.80 -4.02 3.17
C ALA A 39 4.54 -4.03 4.06
N GLU A 40 3.43 -4.52 3.51
CA GLU A 40 2.11 -4.61 4.17
C GLU A 40 1.38 -3.27 4.44
N ARG A 41 1.94 -2.12 4.06
CA ARG A 41 1.26 -0.80 4.11
C ARG A 41 0.39 -0.55 2.89
N MET A 42 -0.39 -1.57 2.50
CA MET A 42 -1.37 -1.52 1.42
C MET A 42 -2.78 -1.58 1.97
N TYR A 43 -3.65 -0.70 1.51
CA TYR A 43 -5.03 -0.61 1.99
C TYR A 43 -6.02 -0.59 0.81
N PRO A 44 -7.19 -1.22 0.94
CA PRO A 44 -8.22 -1.18 -0.10
C PRO A 44 -8.91 0.18 -0.11
N LEU A 45 -9.42 0.59 -1.28
CA LEU A 45 -10.18 1.83 -1.44
C LEU A 45 -11.61 1.68 -0.90
N THR A 46 -11.72 1.50 0.42
CA THR A 46 -12.94 1.43 1.22
C THR A 46 -12.85 2.44 2.36
N ILE A 47 -13.96 2.75 3.03
CA ILE A 47 -13.93 3.68 4.17
C ILE A 47 -13.05 3.13 5.30
N GLU A 48 -13.17 1.83 5.58
CA GLU A 48 -12.36 1.13 6.58
C GLU A 48 -10.88 1.12 6.19
N GLY A 49 -10.57 0.88 4.91
CA GLY A 49 -9.20 0.92 4.40
C GLY A 49 -8.58 2.31 4.46
N LEU A 50 -9.36 3.37 4.19
CA LEU A 50 -8.92 4.75 4.32
C LEU A 50 -8.63 5.12 5.78
N ASP A 51 -9.47 4.70 6.73
CA ASP A 51 -9.21 4.91 8.17
C ASP A 51 -7.93 4.18 8.62
N GLY A 52 -7.73 2.95 8.16
CA GLY A 52 -6.49 2.19 8.39
C GLY A 52 -5.25 2.89 7.83
N ALA A 53 -5.32 3.36 6.59
CA ALA A 53 -4.25 4.10 5.93
C ALA A 53 -3.90 5.40 6.68
N MET A 54 -4.91 6.16 7.11
CA MET A 54 -4.69 7.40 7.88
C MET A 54 -4.05 7.12 9.24
N LYS A 55 -4.48 6.06 9.93
CA LYS A 55 -3.87 5.63 11.20
C LYS A 55 -2.41 5.26 11.02
N GLU A 56 -2.08 4.50 9.99
CA GLU A 56 -0.69 4.13 9.68
C GLU A 56 0.17 5.36 9.42
N LEU A 57 -0.32 6.29 8.59
CA LEU A 57 0.39 7.53 8.29
C LEU A 57 0.65 8.40 9.52
N SER A 58 -0.23 8.35 10.52
CA SER A 58 -0.13 9.12 11.77
C SER A 58 0.76 8.50 12.86
N ARG A 59 1.21 7.24 12.69
CA ARG A 59 2.06 6.54 13.67
C ARG A 59 3.54 6.91 13.57
N VAL A 60 3.93 7.62 12.51
CA VAL A 60 5.30 8.05 12.21
C VAL A 60 5.55 9.46 12.76
#